data_AF-A0A932N7P9-F1
#
_entry.id   AF-A0A932N7P9-F1
#
_cell.length_a   1.000
_cell.length_b   1.000
_cell.length_c   1.000
_cell.angle_alpha   90.00
_cell.angle_beta   90.00
_cell.angle_gamma   90.00
#
_symmetry.space_group_name_H-M   'P 1'
#
loop_
_entity.id
_entity.type
_entity.pdbx_description
1 polymer ?
#
loop_
_entity_poly.entity_id
_entity_poly.type
_entity_poly.pdbx_seq_one_letter_code
_entity_poly.pdbx_strand_id
1 'polypeptide(L)'
;MFKFQKTALFVGWVAIACSSTAAQQGWKPKLLSRADEARWIQTIKMHKASDGATVAEVLSYVEHMRPRQFKVSEISIGYNGATGEPDTVSISYWIGRKRSADDAFVDLGYNMTRDGKIKAVSEEATTLKALEQGRESFLREIDSICKMTCHSEPNEKPRC
;
A
#
# COMPACT_ATOMS: atom_id res chain seq x y z
N MET A 1 -58.27 14.27 -50.11
CA MET A 1 -57.77 14.89 -51.35
C MET A 1 -56.71 15.93 -50.96
N PHE A 2 -55.47 15.77 -51.45
CA PHE A 2 -54.35 16.74 -51.63
C PHE A 2 -54.05 17.74 -50.47
N LYS A 3 -52.83 17.99 -49.98
CA LYS A 3 -51.44 17.76 -50.39
C LYS A 3 -50.62 18.02 -49.12
N PHE A 4 -49.82 17.06 -48.63
CA PHE A 4 -48.75 17.39 -47.68
C PHE A 4 -47.48 17.65 -48.49
N GLN A 5 -47.09 18.93 -48.51
CA GLN A 5 -45.93 19.44 -49.22
C GLN A 5 -44.67 19.09 -48.42
N LYS A 6 -43.74 18.38 -49.06
CA LYS A 6 -42.39 18.13 -48.56
C LYS A 6 -41.62 19.45 -48.53
N THR A 7 -41.07 19.80 -47.38
CA THR A 7 -40.01 20.80 -47.28
C THR A 7 -38.92 20.23 -46.38
N ALA A 8 -37.89 19.68 -47.03
CA ALA A 8 -36.61 19.42 -46.39
C ALA A 8 -35.84 20.74 -46.30
N LEU A 9 -35.41 21.12 -45.10
CA LEU A 9 -34.40 22.14 -44.87
C LEU A 9 -33.38 21.58 -43.88
N PHE A 10 -32.24 21.18 -44.42
CA PHE A 10 -30.97 20.98 -43.72
C PHE A 10 -30.50 22.33 -43.18
N VAL A 11 -30.39 22.52 -41.87
CA VAL A 11 -29.44 23.49 -41.28
C VAL A 11 -29.10 23.07 -39.85
N GLY A 12 -27.79 22.94 -39.57
CA GLY A 12 -27.25 23.25 -38.25
C GLY A 12 -27.02 22.08 -37.30
N TRP A 13 -25.94 21.32 -37.53
CA TRP A 13 -25.23 20.69 -36.41
C TRP A 13 -24.70 21.78 -35.48
N VAL A 14 -25.14 21.78 -34.23
CA VAL A 14 -24.40 22.43 -33.13
C VAL A 14 -24.07 21.33 -32.14
N ALA A 15 -22.90 20.72 -32.32
CA ALA A 15 -22.26 19.94 -31.28
C ALA A 15 -21.85 20.93 -30.18
N ILE A 16 -22.63 20.97 -29.09
CA ILE A 16 -22.19 21.61 -27.85
C ILE A 16 -21.15 20.67 -27.22
N ALA A 17 -19.93 20.79 -27.69
CA ALA A 17 -18.76 20.27 -27.00
C ALA A 17 -18.56 21.13 -25.74
N CYS A 18 -19.09 20.68 -24.61
CA CYS A 18 -18.60 21.13 -23.30
C CYS A 18 -17.23 20.51 -23.07
N SER A 19 -16.22 21.12 -23.68
CA SER A 19 -14.81 20.88 -23.43
C SER A 19 -14.49 21.31 -22.00
N SER A 20 -14.49 20.35 -21.07
CA SER A 20 -13.85 20.50 -19.77
C SER A 20 -12.85 19.38 -19.57
N THR A 21 -11.96 19.21 -20.54
CA THR A 21 -10.70 18.50 -20.28
C THR A 21 -9.79 19.49 -19.58
N ALA A 22 -9.97 19.66 -18.27
CA ALA A 22 -8.84 19.99 -17.43
C ALA A 22 -7.83 18.86 -17.68
N ALA A 23 -6.78 19.16 -18.44
CA ALA A 23 -5.68 18.23 -18.60
C ALA A 23 -5.11 18.00 -17.20
N GLN A 24 -5.55 16.93 -16.54
CA GLN A 24 -4.76 16.30 -15.49
C GLN A 24 -3.39 16.10 -16.13
N GLN A 25 -2.41 16.92 -15.73
CA GLN A 25 -1.02 16.62 -16.03
C GLN A 25 -0.82 15.18 -15.57
N GLY A 26 -0.66 14.28 -16.53
CA GLY A 26 -0.66 12.85 -16.26
C GLY A 26 0.43 12.57 -15.25
N TRP A 27 0.02 12.10 -14.06
CA TRP A 27 0.95 11.63 -13.07
C TRP A 27 1.82 10.53 -13.70
N LYS A 28 3.14 10.73 -13.67
CA LYS A 28 4.11 9.75 -14.13
C LYS A 28 5.14 9.53 -13.03
N PRO A 29 5.28 8.31 -12.51
CA PRO A 29 6.28 8.03 -11.48
C PRO A 29 7.69 8.22 -12.06
N LYS A 30 8.54 8.90 -11.29
CA LYS A 30 9.97 9.03 -11.55
C LYS A 30 10.64 7.79 -10.98
N LEU A 31 10.60 6.72 -11.77
CA LEU A 31 11.10 5.41 -11.35
C LEU A 31 12.57 5.49 -10.93
N LEU A 32 12.88 4.87 -9.79
CA LEU A 32 14.26 4.63 -9.40
C LEU A 32 14.96 3.71 -10.41
N SER A 33 16.27 3.83 -10.52
CA SER A 33 17.04 2.77 -11.18
C SER A 33 16.89 1.48 -10.37
N ARG A 34 16.99 0.32 -11.02
CA ARG A 34 16.93 -0.98 -10.32
C ARG A 34 17.98 -1.09 -9.20
N ALA A 35 19.14 -0.46 -9.39
CA ALA A 35 20.21 -0.44 -8.38
C ALA A 35 19.83 0.42 -7.17
N ASP A 36 19.19 1.57 -7.39
CA ASP A 36 18.71 2.43 -6.31
C ASP A 36 17.55 1.79 -5.54
N GLU A 37 16.59 1.19 -6.25
CA GLU A 37 15.49 0.43 -5.66
C GLU A 37 16.00 -0.70 -4.77
N ALA A 38 16.91 -1.54 -5.30
CA ALA A 38 17.51 -2.62 -4.53
C ALA A 38 18.26 -2.11 -3.30
N ARG A 39 18.97 -0.98 -3.43
CA ARG A 39 19.66 -0.34 -2.29
C ARG A 39 18.68 0.11 -1.23
N TRP A 40 17.58 0.78 -1.60
CA TRP A 40 16.57 1.27 -0.65
C TRP A 40 15.90 0.12 0.10
N ILE A 41 15.49 -0.92 -0.63
CA ILE A 41 14.91 -2.13 -0.03
C ILE A 41 15.91 -2.79 0.92
N GLN A 42 17.19 -2.87 0.53
CA GLN A 42 18.23 -3.42 1.40
C GLN A 42 18.46 -2.57 2.65
N THR A 43 18.43 -1.24 2.54
CA THR A 43 18.50 -0.33 3.69
C THR A 43 17.41 -0.65 4.71
N ILE A 44 16.16 -0.83 4.27
CA ILE A 44 15.07 -1.21 5.17
C ILE A 44 15.28 -2.59 5.77
N LYS A 45 15.60 -3.60 4.95
CA LYS A 45 15.81 -4.97 5.44
C LYS A 45 16.86 -5.05 6.54
N MET A 46 17.92 -4.24 6.44
CA MET A 46 19.05 -4.21 7.38
C MET A 46 18.88 -3.20 8.53
N HIS A 47 17.84 -2.37 8.49
CA HIS A 47 17.57 -1.41 9.55
C HIS A 47 17.32 -2.14 10.87
N LYS A 48 17.95 -1.65 11.95
CA LYS A 48 17.89 -2.30 13.26
C LYS A 48 16.72 -1.76 14.06
N ALA A 49 15.89 -2.67 14.53
CA ALA A 49 14.94 -2.43 15.59
C ALA A 49 15.64 -2.26 16.94
N SER A 50 14.89 -1.79 17.93
CA SER A 50 15.36 -1.48 19.28
C SER A 50 15.87 -2.72 20.04
N ASP A 51 15.37 -3.91 19.71
CA ASP A 51 15.86 -5.19 20.25
C ASP A 51 17.16 -5.70 19.59
N GLY A 52 17.71 -4.93 18.64
CA GLY A 52 18.92 -5.23 17.91
C GLY A 52 18.74 -6.11 16.69
N ALA A 53 17.55 -6.69 16.48
CA ALA A 53 17.23 -7.44 15.27
C ALA A 53 17.04 -6.50 14.09
N THR A 54 17.33 -6.97 12.88
CA THR A 54 17.00 -6.26 11.66
C THR A 54 15.51 -6.37 11.36
N VAL A 55 14.94 -5.42 10.61
CA VAL A 55 13.55 -5.50 10.14
C VAL A 55 13.27 -6.84 9.47
N ALA A 56 14.18 -7.33 8.62
CA ALA A 56 14.03 -8.63 7.97
C ALA A 56 13.93 -9.80 8.97
N GLU A 57 14.72 -9.76 10.05
CA GLU A 57 14.68 -10.76 11.13
C GLU A 57 13.39 -10.64 11.97
N VAL A 58 12.90 -9.43 12.23
CA VAL A 58 11.62 -9.20 12.94
C VAL A 58 10.46 -9.79 12.14
N LEU A 59 10.39 -9.51 10.83
CA LEU A 59 9.37 -10.06 9.95
C LEU A 59 9.45 -11.59 9.87
N SER A 60 10.65 -12.14 9.69
CA SER A 60 10.87 -13.58 9.61
C SER A 60 10.50 -14.28 10.90
N TYR A 61 10.78 -13.66 12.04
CA TYR A 61 10.37 -14.16 13.35
C TYR A 61 8.85 -14.28 13.46
N VAL A 62 8.10 -13.25 13.09
CA VAL A 62 6.64 -13.30 13.17
C VAL A 62 6.05 -14.28 12.17
N GLU A 63 6.58 -14.38 10.94
CA GLU A 63 6.18 -15.44 10.00
C GLU A 63 6.37 -16.84 10.60
N HIS A 64 7.49 -17.07 11.29
CA HIS A 64 7.78 -18.34 11.93
C HIS A 64 6.83 -18.63 13.10
N MET A 65 6.54 -17.62 13.93
CA MET A 65 5.67 -17.76 15.09
C MET A 65 4.19 -17.85 14.75
N ARG A 66 3.78 -17.30 13.59
CA ARG A 66 2.39 -17.20 13.12
C ARG A 66 2.25 -17.61 11.65
N PRO A 67 2.68 -18.82 11.25
CA PRO A 67 2.79 -19.21 9.84
C PRO A 67 1.44 -19.32 9.11
N ARG A 68 0.35 -19.38 9.86
CA ARG A 68 -1.03 -19.43 9.34
C ARG A 68 -1.78 -18.10 9.44
N GLN A 69 -1.15 -17.06 9.98
CA GLN A 69 -1.83 -15.80 10.27
C GLN A 69 -1.06 -14.61 9.71
N PHE A 70 0.25 -14.72 9.52
CA PHE A 70 1.10 -13.64 9.01
C PHE A 70 1.99 -14.14 7.88
N LYS A 71 2.07 -13.36 6.79
CA LYS A 71 2.99 -13.60 5.68
C LYS A 71 3.36 -12.29 4.99
N VAL A 72 4.65 -12.00 4.86
CA VAL A 72 5.13 -10.90 4.01
C VAL A 72 4.90 -11.26 2.56
N SER A 73 4.28 -10.33 1.83
CA SER A 73 4.00 -10.43 0.40
C SER A 73 5.11 -9.80 -0.42
N GLU A 74 5.42 -8.53 -0.14
CA GLU A 74 6.35 -7.74 -0.94
C GLU A 74 6.99 -6.63 -0.10
N ILE A 75 8.21 -6.25 -0.47
CA ILE A 75 8.83 -4.98 -0.06
C ILE A 75 9.11 -4.18 -1.33
N SER A 76 8.47 -3.04 -1.51
CA SER A 76 8.46 -2.28 -2.76
C SER A 76 8.58 -0.76 -2.54
N ILE A 77 8.82 -0.01 -3.62
CA ILE A 77 8.94 1.44 -3.58
C ILE A 77 7.57 2.10 -3.73
N GLY A 78 7.21 2.93 -2.75
CA GLY A 78 6.08 3.85 -2.82
C GLY A 78 6.48 5.15 -3.50
N TYR A 79 5.56 5.68 -4.31
CA TYR A 79 5.73 6.93 -5.05
C TYR A 79 4.68 7.95 -4.61
N ASN A 80 5.13 9.17 -4.43
CA ASN A 80 4.28 10.30 -4.11
C ASN A 80 3.25 10.55 -5.22
N GLY A 81 1.96 10.50 -4.88
CA GLY A 81 0.87 10.69 -5.86
C GLY A 81 0.80 12.08 -6.49
N ALA A 82 1.41 13.11 -5.88
CA ALA A 82 1.41 14.46 -6.42
C ALA A 82 2.64 14.75 -7.29
N THR A 83 3.82 14.28 -6.88
CA THR A 83 5.10 14.62 -7.53
C THR A 83 5.69 13.51 -8.40
N GLY A 84 5.22 12.27 -8.22
CA GLY A 84 5.78 11.07 -8.83
C GLY A 84 7.15 10.68 -8.27
N GLU A 85 7.69 11.40 -7.29
CA GLU A 85 8.97 11.07 -6.67
C GLU A 85 8.85 9.83 -5.76
N PRO A 86 9.86 8.96 -5.70
CA PRO A 86 9.92 7.89 -4.71
C PRO A 86 10.13 8.50 -3.32
N ASP A 87 9.28 8.15 -2.37
CA ASP A 87 9.32 8.72 -1.02
C ASP A 87 9.10 7.71 0.11
N THR A 88 8.79 6.46 -0.21
CA THR A 88 8.51 5.42 0.79
C THR A 88 9.05 4.06 0.32
N VAL A 89 9.47 3.22 1.27
CA VAL A 89 9.59 1.77 1.07
C VAL A 89 8.48 1.10 1.85
N SER A 90 7.59 0.42 1.15
CA SER A 90 6.40 -0.23 1.71
C SER A 90 6.64 -1.72 1.88
N ILE A 91 6.24 -2.25 3.04
CA ILE A 91 6.25 -3.67 3.36
C ILE A 91 4.80 -4.12 3.40
N SER A 92 4.40 -4.90 2.40
CA SER A 92 3.06 -5.45 2.29
C SER A 92 2.98 -6.84 2.91
N TYR A 93 1.94 -7.10 3.69
CA TYR A 93 1.75 -8.39 4.33
C TYR A 93 0.27 -8.80 4.41
N TRP A 94 0.07 -10.11 4.53
CA TRP A 94 -1.23 -10.75 4.68
C TRP A 94 -1.51 -11.05 6.15
N ILE A 95 -2.74 -10.75 6.56
CA ILE A 95 -3.34 -11.24 7.80
C ILE A 95 -4.43 -12.25 7.47
N GLY A 96 -4.24 -13.49 7.93
CA GLY A 96 -5.21 -14.57 7.77
C GLY A 96 -4.63 -15.87 7.20
N ARG A 97 -5.53 -16.85 7.04
CA ARG A 97 -5.17 -18.23 6.68
C ARG A 97 -5.12 -18.49 5.18
N LYS A 98 -5.88 -17.75 4.38
CA LYS A 98 -6.17 -18.15 3.00
C LYS A 98 -5.18 -17.56 2.00
N ARG A 99 -4.47 -16.50 2.37
CA ARG A 99 -3.51 -15.74 1.56
C ARG A 99 -4.10 -15.37 0.18
N SER A 100 -5.39 -15.07 0.16
CA SER A 100 -6.18 -14.68 -1.02
C SER A 100 -6.52 -13.20 -0.96
N ALA A 101 -7.06 -12.64 -2.05
CA ALA A 101 -7.55 -11.25 -2.07
C ALA A 101 -8.61 -10.95 -0.98
N ASP A 102 -9.24 -11.98 -0.41
CA ASP A 102 -10.18 -11.89 0.71
C ASP A 102 -9.51 -11.77 2.10
N ASP A 103 -8.20 -12.01 2.20
CA ASP A 103 -7.43 -11.75 3.43
C ASP A 103 -7.10 -10.25 3.52
N ALA A 104 -6.90 -9.75 4.74
CA ALA A 104 -6.54 -8.34 4.91
C ALA A 104 -5.11 -8.11 4.42
N PHE A 105 -5.00 -7.25 3.41
CA PHE A 105 -3.73 -6.75 2.90
C PHE A 105 -3.41 -5.43 3.60
N VAL A 106 -2.31 -5.42 4.35
CA VAL A 106 -1.89 -4.27 5.14
C VAL A 106 -0.47 -3.88 4.73
N ASP A 107 -0.15 -2.59 4.82
CA ASP A 107 1.16 -2.06 4.50
C ASP A 107 1.84 -1.37 5.70
N LEU A 108 3.17 -1.44 5.74
CA LEU A 108 4.03 -0.64 6.62
C LEU A 108 4.91 0.23 5.74
N GLY A 109 4.87 1.55 5.90
CA GLY A 109 5.63 2.47 5.08
C GLY A 109 6.79 3.13 5.83
N TYR A 110 8.02 2.83 5.43
CA TYR A 110 9.18 3.63 5.83
C TYR A 110 9.33 4.82 4.91
N ASN A 111 9.09 6.03 5.41
CA ASN A 111 9.33 7.24 4.64
C ASN A 111 10.84 7.44 4.45
N MET A 112 11.24 7.73 3.22
CA MET A 112 12.62 7.86 2.80
C MET A 112 12.95 9.29 2.40
N THR A 113 14.19 9.71 2.64
CA THR A 113 14.78 10.87 2.00
C THR A 113 15.15 10.55 0.54
N ARG A 114 15.38 11.58 -0.29
CA ARG A 114 15.77 11.38 -1.70
C ARG A 114 17.09 10.62 -1.87
N ASP A 115 17.99 10.69 -0.89
CA ASP A 115 19.25 9.95 -0.86
C ASP A 115 19.10 8.51 -0.32
N GLY A 116 17.88 8.06 0.01
CA GLY A 116 17.61 6.69 0.44
C GLY A 116 17.89 6.42 1.91
N LYS A 117 17.77 7.43 2.78
CA LYS A 117 17.83 7.28 4.24
C LYS A 117 16.42 7.22 4.82
N ILE A 118 16.29 6.46 5.90
CA ILE A 118 15.05 6.34 6.65
C ILE A 118 14.77 7.66 7.38
N LYS A 119 13.57 8.21 7.23
CA LYS A 119 13.07 9.33 8.02
C LYS A 119 12.51 8.82 9.35
N ALA A 120 12.36 9.72 10.31
CA ALA A 120 11.72 9.41 11.58
C ALA A 120 10.31 8.81 11.36
N VAL A 121 10.01 7.75 12.10
CA VAL A 121 8.69 7.11 12.08
C VAL A 121 7.67 8.04 12.72
N SER A 122 6.52 8.21 12.05
CA SER A 122 5.41 9.04 12.55
C SER A 122 4.89 8.53 13.90
N GLU A 123 4.47 9.45 14.77
CA GLU A 123 3.87 9.10 16.04
C GLU A 123 2.58 8.25 15.89
N GLU A 124 1.87 8.45 14.78
CA GLU A 124 0.60 7.79 14.47
C GLU A 124 0.79 6.40 13.83
N ALA A 125 2.00 6.03 13.43
CA ALA A 125 2.30 4.77 12.75
C ALA A 125 2.47 3.61 13.74
N THR A 126 1.41 3.26 14.49
CA THR A 126 1.44 2.29 15.60
C THR A 126 2.09 0.95 15.21
N THR A 127 1.68 0.35 14.10
CA THR A 127 2.19 -0.96 13.69
C THR A 127 3.65 -0.90 13.24
N LEU A 128 4.07 0.18 12.57
CA LEU A 128 5.47 0.41 12.21
C LEU A 128 6.34 0.64 13.45
N LYS A 129 5.82 1.33 14.48
CA LYS A 129 6.51 1.47 15.77
C LYS A 129 6.69 0.13 16.46
N ALA A 130 5.68 -0.76 16.43
CA ALA A 130 5.81 -2.09 16.98
C ALA A 130 6.92 -2.89 16.26
N LEU A 131 7.04 -2.74 14.93
CA LEU A 131 8.15 -3.29 14.15
C LEU A 131 9.51 -2.71 14.61
N GLU A 132 9.62 -1.39 14.75
CA GLU A 132 10.84 -0.69 15.23
C GLU A 132 11.23 -1.06 16.67
N GLN A 133 10.28 -1.50 17.49
CA GLN A 133 10.56 -1.96 18.85
C GLN A 133 11.12 -3.39 18.88
N GLY A 134 10.91 -4.18 17.82
CA GLY A 134 11.52 -5.49 17.64
C GLY A 134 10.54 -6.66 17.69
N ARG A 135 11.12 -7.86 17.78
CA ARG A 135 10.44 -9.15 17.54
C ARG A 135 9.16 -9.35 18.35
N GLU A 136 9.27 -9.26 19.69
CA GLU A 136 8.13 -9.50 20.58
C GLU A 136 7.07 -8.41 20.48
N SER A 137 7.47 -7.16 20.24
CA SER A 137 6.51 -6.06 20.12
C SER A 137 5.68 -6.20 18.86
N PHE A 138 6.34 -6.48 17.73
CA PHE A 138 5.67 -6.71 16.46
C PHE A 138 4.77 -7.96 16.49
N LEU A 139 5.22 -9.06 17.12
CA LEU A 139 4.39 -10.25 17.28
C LEU A 139 3.07 -9.95 18.02
N ARG A 140 3.13 -9.21 19.12
CA ARG A 140 1.93 -8.83 19.89
C ARG A 140 0.98 -7.95 19.09
N GLU A 141 1.53 -7.01 18.32
CA GLU A 141 0.74 -6.16 17.44
C GLU A 141 0.02 -6.98 16.35
N ILE A 142 0.73 -7.92 15.71
CA ILE A 142 0.13 -8.82 14.72
C ILE A 142 -0.95 -9.71 15.36
N ASP A 143 -0.74 -10.23 16.57
CA ASP A 143 -1.76 -10.97 17.30
C ASP A 143 -3.01 -10.12 17.58
N SER A 144 -2.83 -8.85 17.93
CA SER A 144 -3.92 -7.88 18.13
C SER A 144 -4.69 -7.63 16.83
N ILE A 145 -4.00 -7.37 15.73
CA ILE A 145 -4.60 -7.16 14.41
C ILE A 145 -5.35 -8.42 13.97
N CYS A 146 -4.78 -9.61 14.16
CA CYS A 146 -5.45 -10.88 13.85
C CYS A 146 -6.74 -11.05 14.65
N LYS A 147 -6.72 -10.71 15.96
CA LYS A 147 -7.92 -10.78 16.79
C LYS A 147 -9.01 -9.85 16.27
N MET A 148 -8.68 -8.60 15.94
CA MET A 148 -9.65 -7.62 15.43
C MET A 148 -10.19 -7.98 14.05
N THR A 149 -9.33 -8.49 13.17
CA THR A 149 -9.64 -8.68 11.75
C THR A 149 -10.27 -10.05 11.49
N CYS A 150 -9.81 -11.10 12.18
CA CYS A 150 -10.30 -12.47 11.98
C CYS A 150 -11.46 -12.83 12.91
N HIS A 151 -11.54 -12.22 14.10
CA HIS A 151 -12.54 -12.54 15.12
C HIS A 151 -13.26 -11.28 15.60
N SER A 152 -14.08 -10.71 14.73
CA SER A 152 -14.81 -9.47 15.01
C SER A 152 -15.80 -9.60 16.20
N GLU A 153 -16.33 -10.80 16.47
CA GLU A 153 -17.28 -11.08 17.56
C GLU A 153 -16.98 -12.41 18.29
N PRO A 154 -17.25 -12.53 19.61
CA PRO A 154 -16.91 -13.73 20.40
C PRO A 154 -17.56 -15.03 19.93
N ASN A 155 -18.69 -14.94 19.22
CA ASN A 155 -19.49 -16.07 18.77
C ASN A 155 -19.54 -16.22 17.23
N GLU A 156 -18.78 -15.43 16.48
CA GLU A 156 -18.69 -15.58 15.03
C GLU A 156 -17.59 -16.57 14.63
N LYS A 157 -17.82 -17.30 13.54
CA LYS A 157 -16.76 -18.10 12.92
C LYS A 157 -15.66 -17.16 12.42
N PRO A 158 -14.37 -17.52 12.59
CA PRO A 158 -13.27 -16.73 12.05
C PRO A 158 -13.49 -16.39 10.58
N ARG A 159 -13.34 -15.11 10.22
CA ARG A 159 -13.40 -14.64 8.82
C ARG A 159 -12.11 -14.95 8.06
N CYS A 160 -11.02 -15.07 8.82
CA CYS A 160 -9.75 -15.69 8.49
C CYS A 160 -9.38 -16.71 9.58
#